data_AF-A0A9D6PWQ1-F1
#
_entry.id   AF-A0A9D6PWQ1-F1
#
_cell.length_a   1.000
_cell.length_b   1.000
_cell.length_c   1.000
_cell.angle_alpha   90.00
_cell.angle_beta   90.00
_cell.angle_gamma   90.00
#
_symmetry.space_group_name_H-M   'P 1'
#
loop_
_entity.id
_entity.type
_entity.pdbx_description
1 polymer ?
#
loop_
_entity_poly.entity_id
_entity_poly.type
_entity_poly.pdbx_seq_one_letter_code
_entity_poly.pdbx_strand_id
1 'polypeptide(L)'
;AAVRDAETREALRQAERVAQTNPAVRQAGNKVFILKDGVWIDTTYAEGVKVTKVEFASEDYFRLLAAYPEWGAYFALGLRVIVVLEGQAFEVTLEEQPPLEFPQPAEEPLSPESSDSLFQLLRDLWEWVWGYFAHVNGDGYGKSRGASQPSAFVLSLFLR
;
A
#
# COMPACT_ATOMS: atom_id res chain seq x y z
N ALA A 1 -34.62 -1.61 46.09
CA ALA A 1 -33.21 -1.34 45.74
C ALA A 1 -32.60 -2.52 44.98
N ALA A 2 -32.60 -3.74 45.54
CA ALA A 2 -31.92 -4.91 44.95
C ALA A 2 -32.28 -5.31 43.50
N VAL A 3 -33.54 -5.14 43.04
CA VAL A 3 -33.94 -5.54 41.68
C VAL A 3 -33.36 -4.61 40.59
N ARG A 4 -33.28 -3.30 40.86
CA ARG A 4 -32.74 -2.31 39.90
C ARG A 4 -31.23 -2.49 39.66
N ASP A 5 -30.50 -2.97 40.68
CA ASP A 5 -29.08 -3.29 40.57
C ASP A 5 -28.83 -4.57 39.74
N ALA A 6 -29.76 -5.53 39.79
CA ALA A 6 -29.69 -6.76 38.99
C ALA A 6 -29.92 -6.46 37.50
N GLU A 7 -30.93 -5.66 37.17
CA GLU A 7 -31.24 -5.24 35.79
C GLU A 7 -30.06 -4.49 35.15
N THR A 8 -29.39 -3.63 35.92
CA THR A 8 -28.22 -2.86 35.44
C THR A 8 -27.05 -3.78 35.11
N ARG A 9 -26.80 -4.84 35.91
CA ARG A 9 -25.72 -5.80 35.66
C ARG A 9 -26.01 -6.71 34.47
N GLU A 10 -27.26 -7.08 34.25
CA GLU A 10 -27.66 -7.87 33.09
C GLU A 10 -27.53 -7.06 31.80
N ALA A 11 -27.96 -5.80 31.82
CA ALA A 11 -27.79 -4.88 30.69
C ALA A 11 -26.31 -4.68 30.33
N LEU A 12 -25.42 -4.52 31.31
CA LEU A 12 -23.97 -4.43 31.08
C LEU A 12 -23.39 -5.72 30.48
N ARG A 13 -23.78 -6.89 31.01
CA ARG A 13 -23.33 -8.18 30.45
C ARG A 13 -23.87 -8.43 29.05
N GLN A 14 -25.09 -8.01 28.75
CA GLN A 14 -25.64 -8.08 27.40
C GLN A 14 -24.89 -7.13 26.45
N ALA A 15 -24.64 -5.89 26.86
CA ALA A 15 -23.88 -4.94 26.05
C ALA A 15 -22.45 -5.43 25.75
N GLU A 16 -21.79 -6.04 26.74
CA GLU A 16 -20.46 -6.64 26.58
C GLU A 16 -20.47 -7.84 25.62
N ARG A 17 -21.50 -8.69 25.68
CA ARG A 17 -21.68 -9.79 24.70
C ARG A 17 -21.96 -9.29 23.28
N VAL A 18 -22.73 -8.20 23.13
CA VAL A 18 -23.01 -7.60 21.82
C VAL A 18 -21.75 -6.96 21.24
N ALA A 19 -20.92 -6.30 22.06
CA ALA A 19 -19.64 -5.74 21.63
C ALA A 19 -18.63 -6.81 21.20
N GLN A 20 -18.66 -8.00 21.82
CA GLN A 20 -17.81 -9.14 21.44
C GLN A 20 -18.28 -9.87 20.16
N THR A 21 -19.54 -9.71 19.75
CA THR A 21 -20.13 -10.45 18.63
C THR A 21 -20.20 -9.66 17.33
N ASN A 22 -20.04 -8.33 17.38
CA ASN A 22 -19.99 -7.50 16.18
C ASN A 22 -18.55 -7.39 15.65
N PRO A 23 -18.24 -7.91 14.44
CA PRO A 23 -16.93 -7.71 13.84
C PRO A 23 -16.67 -6.21 13.64
N ALA A 24 -15.46 -5.75 13.98
CA ALA A 24 -15.10 -4.35 13.79
C ALA A 24 -15.13 -4.02 12.30
N VAL A 25 -15.82 -2.95 11.91
CA VAL A 25 -15.89 -2.48 10.52
C VAL A 25 -15.07 -1.20 10.39
N ARG A 26 -14.23 -1.09 9.36
CA ARG A 26 -13.45 0.11 9.07
C ARG A 26 -13.41 0.41 7.58
N GLN A 27 -13.50 1.68 7.24
CA GLN A 27 -13.21 2.16 5.89
C GLN A 27 -11.73 2.56 5.81
N ALA A 28 -11.04 2.13 4.76
CA ALA A 28 -9.70 2.58 4.43
C ALA A 28 -9.66 2.90 2.93
N GLY A 29 -9.30 4.13 2.57
CA GLY A 29 -9.43 4.63 1.19
C GLY A 29 -10.85 4.46 0.64
N ASN A 30 -10.94 3.80 -0.51
CA ASN A 30 -12.21 3.48 -1.20
C ASN A 30 -12.79 2.11 -0.84
N LYS A 31 -12.23 1.38 0.13
CA LYS A 31 -12.68 0.03 0.52
C LYS A 31 -13.17 -0.02 1.96
N VAL A 32 -14.03 -1.01 2.22
CA VAL A 32 -14.56 -1.31 3.56
C VAL A 32 -14.08 -2.69 3.98
N PHE A 33 -13.60 -2.78 5.21
CA PHE A 33 -13.01 -3.97 5.81
C PHE A 33 -13.77 -4.38 7.06
N ILE A 34 -13.88 -5.69 7.26
CA ILE A 34 -14.41 -6.30 8.47
C ILE A 34 -13.31 -7.10 9.17
N LEU A 35 -13.20 -6.98 10.49
CA LEU A 35 -12.27 -7.76 11.29
C LEU A 35 -12.94 -9.09 11.67
N LYS A 36 -12.41 -10.19 11.15
CA LYS A 36 -12.88 -11.56 11.46
C LYS A 36 -11.67 -12.40 11.83
N ASP A 37 -11.71 -13.04 13.00
CA ASP A 37 -10.65 -13.93 13.50
C ASP A 37 -9.23 -13.31 13.46
N GLY A 38 -9.13 -11.99 13.71
CA GLY A 38 -7.87 -11.25 13.70
C GLY A 38 -7.35 -10.86 12.30
N VAL A 39 -8.14 -11.09 11.24
CA VAL A 39 -7.84 -10.72 9.85
C VAL A 39 -8.78 -9.62 9.40
N TRP A 40 -8.23 -8.54 8.83
CA TRP A 40 -9.05 -7.53 8.15
C TRP A 40 -9.39 -8.01 6.76
N ILE A 41 -10.68 -8.16 6.45
CA ILE A 41 -11.16 -8.73 5.19
C ILE A 41 -11.92 -7.65 4.42
N ASP A 42 -11.49 -7.37 3.19
CA ASP A 42 -12.24 -6.55 2.24
C ASP A 42 -13.65 -7.15 2.04
N THR A 43 -14.68 -6.34 2.24
CA THR A 43 -16.09 -6.75 2.07
C THR A 43 -16.44 -7.28 0.67
N THR A 44 -15.60 -7.00 -0.33
CA THR A 44 -15.75 -7.56 -1.69
C THR A 44 -15.16 -8.96 -1.85
N TYR A 45 -14.48 -9.49 -0.83
CA TYR A 45 -13.99 -10.87 -0.81
C TYR A 45 -15.13 -11.88 -0.79
N ALA A 46 -15.13 -12.79 -1.75
CA ALA A 46 -16.02 -13.93 -1.81
C ALA A 46 -15.33 -15.17 -1.23
N GLU A 47 -16.03 -15.92 -0.38
CA GLU A 47 -15.52 -17.19 0.14
C GLU A 47 -15.23 -18.17 -1.01
N GLY A 48 -14.07 -18.83 -0.96
CA GLY A 48 -13.63 -19.78 -1.98
C GLY A 48 -12.76 -19.18 -3.09
N VAL A 49 -12.58 -17.86 -3.14
CA VAL A 49 -11.56 -17.23 -4.01
C VAL A 49 -10.18 -17.61 -3.50
N LYS A 50 -9.29 -18.04 -4.40
CA LYS A 50 -7.90 -18.36 -4.04
C LYS A 50 -7.21 -17.10 -3.53
N VAL A 51 -6.60 -17.22 -2.36
CA VAL A 51 -5.85 -16.14 -1.72
C VAL A 51 -4.37 -16.30 -2.04
N THR A 52 -3.78 -15.26 -2.61
CA THR A 52 -2.35 -15.12 -2.81
C THR A 52 -1.75 -14.50 -1.55
N LYS A 53 -0.96 -15.28 -0.81
CA LYS A 53 -0.31 -14.80 0.40
C LYS A 53 0.95 -14.01 0.07
N VAL A 54 1.17 -12.93 0.82
CA VAL A 54 2.32 -12.04 0.69
C VAL A 54 2.94 -11.88 2.06
N GLU A 55 4.23 -12.14 2.17
CA GLU A 55 4.95 -11.94 3.43
C GLU A 55 5.05 -10.44 3.74
N PHE A 56 4.75 -10.07 4.98
CA PHE A 56 4.81 -8.70 5.47
C PHE A 56 6.24 -8.16 5.40
N ALA A 57 6.40 -6.93 4.89
CA ALA A 57 7.70 -6.26 4.74
C ALA A 57 8.73 -7.04 3.89
N SER A 58 8.28 -7.98 3.05
CA SER A 58 9.09 -8.59 2.00
C SER A 58 9.27 -7.65 0.80
N GLU A 59 10.16 -8.02 -0.12
CA GLU A 59 10.31 -7.32 -1.40
C GLU A 59 8.99 -7.28 -2.19
N ASP A 60 8.26 -8.40 -2.23
CA ASP A 60 6.97 -8.50 -2.92
C ASP A 60 5.90 -7.60 -2.30
N TYR A 61 5.93 -7.44 -0.97
CA TYR A 61 5.08 -6.48 -0.27
C TYR A 61 5.35 -5.04 -0.71
N PHE A 62 6.63 -4.63 -0.81
CA PHE A 62 6.98 -3.29 -1.27
C PHE A 62 6.69 -3.10 -2.77
N ARG A 63 6.87 -4.13 -3.59
CA ARG A 63 6.48 -4.11 -5.01
C ARG A 63 4.97 -3.91 -5.18
N LEU A 64 4.15 -4.58 -4.36
CA LEU A 64 2.70 -4.37 -4.34
C LEU A 64 2.32 -2.95 -3.94
N LEU A 65 2.96 -2.39 -2.91
CA LEU A 65 2.72 -1.00 -2.51
C LEU A 65 3.18 0.01 -3.57
N ALA A 66 4.24 -0.28 -4.31
CA ALA A 66 4.69 0.56 -5.42
C ALA A 66 3.71 0.52 -6.61
N ALA A 67 3.15 -0.66 -6.90
CA ALA A 67 2.16 -0.85 -7.95
C ALA A 67 0.78 -0.27 -7.57
N TYR A 68 0.40 -0.36 -6.29
CA TYR A 68 -0.88 0.09 -5.75
C TYR A 68 -0.68 0.96 -4.50
N PRO A 69 -0.28 2.24 -4.65
CA PRO A 69 0.03 3.12 -3.53
C PRO A 69 -1.11 3.28 -2.51
N GLU A 70 -2.37 3.17 -2.94
CA GLU A 70 -3.54 3.24 -2.08
C GLU A 70 -3.66 2.09 -1.08
N TRP A 71 -2.95 0.96 -1.32
CA TRP A 71 -2.96 -0.20 -0.43
C TRP A 71 -2.21 0.04 0.87
N GLY A 72 -1.36 1.07 0.93
CA GLY A 72 -0.72 1.48 2.17
C GLY A 72 -1.74 1.78 3.27
N ALA A 73 -2.86 2.41 2.91
CA ALA A 73 -3.95 2.67 3.86
C ALA A 73 -4.67 1.39 4.31
N TYR A 74 -4.76 0.38 3.45
CA TYR A 74 -5.41 -0.90 3.77
C TYR A 74 -4.52 -1.73 4.70
N PHE A 75 -3.22 -1.82 4.38
CA PHE A 75 -2.25 -2.58 5.17
C PHE A 75 -1.94 -1.92 6.52
N ALA A 76 -2.19 -0.62 6.67
CA ALA A 76 -2.15 0.05 7.97
C ALA A 76 -3.24 -0.41 8.96
N LEU A 77 -4.27 -1.15 8.51
CA LEU A 77 -5.31 -1.66 9.39
C LEU A 77 -4.81 -2.74 10.36
N GLY A 78 -3.82 -3.53 9.96
CA GLY A 78 -3.22 -4.58 10.79
C GLY A 78 -2.20 -5.43 10.04
N LEU A 79 -1.62 -6.40 10.75
CA LEU A 79 -0.58 -7.29 10.21
C LEU A 79 -1.13 -8.39 9.28
N ARG A 80 -2.44 -8.61 9.31
CA ARG A 80 -3.14 -9.55 8.43
C ARG A 80 -4.32 -8.87 7.76
N VAL A 81 -4.23 -8.70 6.44
CA VAL A 81 -5.22 -7.99 5.63
C VAL A 81 -5.44 -8.74 4.33
N ILE A 82 -6.69 -9.05 4.02
CA ILE A 82 -7.15 -9.58 2.73
C ILE A 82 -7.74 -8.42 1.92
N VAL A 83 -7.14 -8.14 0.77
CA VAL A 83 -7.60 -7.13 -0.20
C VAL A 83 -7.96 -7.81 -1.50
N VAL A 84 -9.06 -7.40 -2.13
CA VAL A 84 -9.44 -7.90 -3.46
C VAL A 84 -9.09 -6.90 -4.54
N LEU A 85 -8.43 -7.38 -5.59
CA LEU A 85 -8.09 -6.65 -6.80
C LEU A 85 -8.49 -7.46 -8.02
N GLU A 86 -9.37 -6.90 -8.86
CA GLU A 86 -9.81 -7.52 -10.12
C GLU A 86 -10.26 -8.98 -9.97
N GLY A 87 -10.91 -9.30 -8.83
CA GLY A 87 -11.39 -10.65 -8.52
C GLY A 87 -10.34 -11.61 -7.92
N GLN A 88 -9.09 -11.18 -7.76
CA GLN A 88 -8.04 -11.90 -7.05
C GLN A 88 -7.90 -11.38 -5.61
N ALA A 89 -7.71 -12.28 -4.66
CA ALA A 89 -7.54 -11.93 -3.25
C ALA A 89 -6.06 -12.02 -2.85
N PHE A 90 -5.56 -10.99 -2.19
CA PHE A 90 -4.20 -10.92 -1.66
C PHE A 90 -4.26 -10.84 -0.13
N GLU A 91 -3.57 -11.73 0.57
CA GLU A 91 -3.44 -11.71 2.03
C GLU A 91 -2.02 -11.33 2.41
N VAL A 92 -1.86 -10.21 3.09
CA VAL A 92 -0.60 -9.94 3.81
C VAL A 92 -0.58 -10.79 5.08
N THR A 93 0.53 -11.49 5.32
CA THR A 93 0.72 -12.36 6.48
C THR A 93 2.14 -12.24 7.03
N LEU A 94 2.35 -12.61 8.29
CA LEU A 94 3.67 -12.69 8.92
C LEU A 94 4.39 -14.01 8.61
N GLU A 95 3.69 -14.97 7.98
CA GLU A 95 4.26 -16.24 7.58
C GLU A 95 5.22 -16.05 6.40
N GLU A 96 6.40 -16.68 6.45
CA GLU A 96 7.33 -16.74 5.31
C GLU A 96 6.60 -17.28 4.08
N GLN A 97 6.59 -16.51 2.99
CA GLN A 97 5.99 -16.93 1.73
C GLN A 97 7.07 -17.13 0.67
N PRO A 98 6.92 -18.14 -0.21
CA PRO A 98 7.77 -18.19 -1.39
C PRO A 98 7.59 -16.89 -2.21
N PRO A 99 8.64 -16.42 -2.90
CA PRO A 99 8.54 -15.23 -3.73
C PRO A 99 7.36 -15.34 -4.70
N LEU A 100 6.58 -14.27 -4.80
CA LEU A 100 5.48 -14.20 -5.74
C LEU A 100 6.03 -14.24 -7.16
N GLU A 101 5.47 -15.14 -7.97
CA GLU A 101 5.64 -15.13 -9.41
C GLU A 101 4.91 -13.91 -9.98
N PHE A 102 5.49 -12.73 -9.82
CA PHE A 102 5.24 -11.66 -10.77
C PHE A 102 5.79 -12.14 -12.11
N PRO A 103 5.14 -11.84 -13.25
CA PRO A 103 5.83 -11.94 -14.51
C PRO A 103 7.09 -11.11 -14.33
N GLN A 104 8.24 -11.78 -14.17
CA GLN A 104 9.52 -11.15 -14.39
C GLN A 104 9.34 -10.58 -15.80
N PRO A 105 9.46 -9.26 -16.00
CA PRO A 105 9.70 -8.77 -17.34
C PRO A 105 10.80 -9.70 -17.83
N ALA A 106 10.48 -10.47 -18.87
CA ALA A 106 11.32 -11.57 -19.27
C ALA A 106 12.75 -11.04 -19.24
N GLU A 107 13.70 -11.85 -18.80
CA GLU A 107 15.10 -11.63 -19.15
C GLU A 107 15.23 -11.77 -20.68
N GLU A 108 14.46 -10.98 -21.45
CA GLU A 108 14.86 -10.48 -22.74
C GLU A 108 16.23 -9.87 -22.48
N PRO A 109 17.28 -10.34 -23.18
CA PRO A 109 18.59 -9.74 -23.05
C PRO A 109 18.39 -8.24 -23.24
N LEU A 110 18.64 -7.45 -22.20
CA LEU A 110 18.50 -6.01 -22.22
C LEU A 110 19.29 -5.50 -23.41
N SER A 111 18.59 -5.21 -24.51
CA SER A 111 19.16 -4.39 -25.55
C SER A 111 19.49 -3.07 -24.85
N PRO A 112 20.76 -2.62 -24.85
CA PRO A 112 21.15 -1.42 -24.11
C PRO A 112 20.35 -0.17 -24.51
N GLU A 113 19.63 -0.19 -25.63
CA GLU A 113 18.83 0.94 -26.13
C GLU A 113 17.56 1.24 -25.33
N SER A 114 16.91 0.26 -24.68
CA SER A 114 15.62 0.50 -23.99
C SER A 114 15.80 1.09 -22.58
N SER A 115 16.87 0.70 -21.88
CA SER A 115 17.26 1.29 -20.59
C SER A 115 17.59 2.77 -20.77
N ASP A 116 18.47 3.12 -21.71
CA ASP A 116 18.84 4.50 -21.98
C ASP A 116 17.62 5.34 -22.38
N SER A 117 16.72 4.81 -23.20
CA SER A 117 15.51 5.51 -23.64
C SER A 117 14.54 5.80 -22.48
N LEU A 118 14.33 4.85 -21.56
CA LEU A 118 13.45 5.07 -20.40
C LEU A 118 14.07 6.03 -19.39
N PHE A 119 15.38 5.95 -19.15
CA PHE A 119 16.07 6.92 -18.31
C PHE A 119 16.12 8.31 -18.94
N GLN A 120 16.16 8.41 -20.27
CA GLN A 120 16.02 9.68 -20.98
C GLN A 120 14.61 10.22 -20.85
N LEU A 121 13.57 9.39 -21.01
CA LEU A 121 12.19 9.81 -20.81
C LEU A 121 11.91 10.24 -19.38
N LEU A 122 12.44 9.53 -18.37
CA LEU A 122 12.31 9.92 -16.97
C LEU A 122 13.07 11.22 -16.68
N ARG A 123 14.26 11.39 -17.24
CA ARG A 123 15.04 12.63 -17.12
C ARG A 123 14.33 13.80 -17.79
N ASP A 124 13.88 13.65 -19.03
CA ASP A 124 13.17 14.68 -19.78
C ASP A 124 11.83 15.03 -19.13
N LEU A 125 11.12 14.03 -18.59
CA LEU A 125 9.88 14.23 -17.82
C LEU A 125 10.18 15.00 -16.53
N TRP A 126 11.27 14.69 -15.85
CA TRP A 126 11.67 15.34 -14.60
C TRP A 126 12.17 16.77 -14.82
N GLU A 127 12.91 17.01 -15.91
CA GLU A 127 13.27 18.34 -16.39
C GLU A 127 12.03 19.14 -16.81
N TRP A 128 11.06 18.50 -17.46
CA TRP A 128 9.77 19.13 -17.79
C TRP A 128 8.96 19.44 -16.53
N VAL A 129 8.87 18.53 -15.57
CA VAL A 129 8.16 18.73 -14.29
C VAL A 129 8.78 19.90 -13.52
N TRP A 130 10.10 19.96 -13.40
CA TRP A 130 10.75 21.07 -12.72
C TRP A 130 10.73 22.38 -13.52
N GLY A 131 10.87 22.33 -14.84
CA GLY A 131 10.68 23.48 -15.71
C GLY A 131 9.25 24.03 -15.63
N TYR A 132 8.25 23.16 -15.48
CA TYR A 132 6.85 23.50 -15.26
C TYR A 132 6.65 24.19 -13.90
N PHE A 133 7.26 23.69 -12.82
CA PHE A 133 7.25 24.37 -11.51
C PHE A 133 7.99 25.73 -11.53
N ALA A 134 9.07 25.86 -12.31
CA ALA A 134 9.80 27.12 -12.48
C ALA A 134 9.03 28.14 -13.33
N HIS A 135 8.18 27.70 -14.25
CA HIS A 135 7.33 28.57 -15.06
C HIS A 135 6.09 29.05 -14.30
N VAL A 136 5.51 28.19 -13.44
CA VAL A 136 4.31 28.50 -12.65
C VAL A 136 4.60 29.46 -11.48
N ASN A 137 5.85 29.51 -10.99
CA ASN A 137 6.32 30.53 -10.05
C ASN A 137 7.25 31.51 -10.76
N GLY A 138 6.66 32.47 -11.47
CA GLY A 138 7.42 33.56 -12.08
C GLY A 138 8.24 34.31 -11.04
N ASP A 139 9.55 34.13 -11.09
CA ASP A 139 10.54 35.21 -11.03
C ASP A 139 11.89 34.70 -11.57
N GLY A 140 12.43 35.45 -12.54
CA GLY A 140 13.48 35.02 -13.44
C GLY A 140 14.82 34.67 -12.79
N TYR A 141 15.44 33.60 -13.27
CA TYR A 141 16.83 33.29 -12.94
C TYR A 141 17.81 33.98 -13.89
N GLY A 142 17.94 35.29 -13.69
CA GLY A 142 19.17 36.01 -13.99
C GLY A 142 20.20 35.76 -12.87
N LYS A 143 21.21 34.94 -13.16
CA LYS A 143 22.60 35.04 -12.65
C LYS A 143 22.77 35.41 -11.16
N SER A 144 22.95 34.40 -10.29
CA SER A 144 23.76 34.52 -9.05
C SER A 144 24.12 33.16 -8.45
N ARG A 145 25.42 32.85 -8.51
CA ARG A 145 26.26 32.01 -7.64
C ARG A 145 25.56 31.12 -6.59
N GLY A 146 25.85 29.81 -6.67
CA GLY A 146 26.01 28.97 -5.48
C GLY A 146 24.76 28.23 -4.98
N ALA A 147 24.21 27.34 -5.78
CA ALA A 147 23.50 26.17 -5.26
C ALA A 147 23.99 24.96 -6.07
N SER A 148 24.78 24.11 -5.43
CA SER A 148 25.25 22.86 -6.02
C SER A 148 24.05 22.07 -6.52
N GLN A 149 24.04 21.69 -7.81
CA GLN A 149 23.14 20.64 -8.27
C GLN A 149 23.38 19.42 -7.37
N PRO A 150 22.35 18.80 -6.74
CA PRO A 150 22.54 17.48 -6.20
C PRO A 150 22.89 16.58 -7.38
N SER A 151 24.10 16.03 -7.36
CA SER A 151 24.60 15.15 -8.41
C SER A 151 23.64 13.97 -8.58
N ALA A 152 23.39 13.59 -9.83
CA ALA A 152 22.60 12.41 -10.22
C ALA A 152 23.08 11.09 -9.59
N PHE A 153 24.21 11.10 -8.89
CA PHE A 153 24.77 9.99 -8.12
C PHE A 153 23.98 9.61 -6.86
N VAL A 154 23.10 10.46 -6.34
CA VAL A 154 22.30 10.09 -5.14
C VAL A 154 21.17 9.11 -5.52
N LEU A 155 20.78 9.04 -6.80
CA LEU A 155 19.70 8.14 -7.23
C LEU A 155 20.15 6.69 -7.45
N SER A 156 21.45 6.42 -7.62
CA SER A 156 21.95 5.05 -7.80
C SER A 156 22.02 4.23 -6.51
N LEU A 157 21.81 4.83 -5.33
CA LEU A 157 21.87 4.14 -4.05
C LEU A 157 20.53 3.49 -3.64
N PHE A 158 19.45 3.71 -4.40
CA PHE A 158 18.12 3.20 -4.08
C PHE A 158 17.62 2.07 -4.99
N LEU A 159 18.45 1.57 -5.92
CA LEU A 159 18.13 0.41 -6.74
C LEU A 159 19.30 -0.60 -6.81
N ARG A 160 19.76 -1.08 -5.66
CA ARG A 160 20.60 -2.28 -5.61
C ARG A 160 20.06 -3.27 -4.61
#